data_AF-A0A7K3XGK7-F1
#
_entry.id   AF-A0A7K3XGK7-F1
#
_cell.length_a   1.000
_cell.length_b   1.000
_cell.length_c   1.000
_cell.angle_alpha   90.00
_cell.angle_beta   90.00
_cell.angle_gamma   90.00
#
_symmetry.space_group_name_H-M   'P 1'
#
loop_
_entity.id
_entity.type
_entity.pdbx_description
1 polymer ?
#
loop_
_entity_poly.entity_id
_entity_poly.type
_entity_poly.pdbx_seq_one_letter_code
_entity_poly.pdbx_strand_id
1 'polypeptide(L)'
;MRIFLFYILSFMLAPVFGQETSQFRGPLRDGAYPEKGLLKKWPATGPQLELQIAGIGKGYSQPIVYKDVIYVTGIKKDTMDVISAYDLKGNLLWDKVYGHAWANSFPDTRSTPTIQNDKIYLIGGMGTVCCLDAKNGDMLWSQDAHNQFKGEYHKWGVAESVLLTDQAAVYVTGGEVTSVVAYDKITGKLLWKTKSLGGPRAYASSSLIERNGLKIILAQTAYDLIAINSINGEILWNYNLKPLQTGDMGKGANTNTPIYRDGEIFVTSGYDHPATMFSLSEDGHSVSLKWKNETMDTHHGGFVLVDGNLYGTNWQSNSKGQWVSIDWKTGKTNWVKDWFNKGSVIEADGLLYCYEEKGGNIALVQPDVSEFKIISTFKVEVGEGAYWAHPAIYDGKLYLRHGNMLLIYNIKA
;
A
#
# COMPACT_ATOMS: atom_id res chain seq x y z
N MET A 1 50.10 34.09 -34.47
CA MET A 1 49.68 34.32 -33.08
C MET A 1 48.16 34.52 -33.07
N ARG A 2 47.39 33.45 -32.80
CA ARG A 2 45.94 33.51 -32.59
C ARG A 2 45.64 32.65 -31.37
N ILE A 3 45.24 33.30 -30.28
CA ILE A 3 44.89 32.66 -29.00
C ILE A 3 43.38 32.39 -29.05
N PHE A 4 42.98 31.12 -28.99
CA PHE A 4 41.59 30.73 -28.76
C PHE A 4 41.39 30.56 -27.25
N LEU A 5 40.49 31.36 -26.67
CA LEU A 5 40.01 31.19 -25.30
C LEU A 5 38.91 30.12 -25.29
N PHE A 6 39.14 29.00 -24.59
CA PHE A 6 38.10 28.03 -24.28
C PHE A 6 37.41 28.45 -22.98
N TYR A 7 36.12 28.79 -23.05
CA TYR A 7 35.25 28.90 -21.87
C TYR A 7 34.80 27.50 -21.47
N ILE A 8 35.27 27.01 -20.32
CA ILE A 8 34.76 25.80 -19.68
C ILE A 8 33.49 26.17 -18.93
N LEU A 9 32.33 25.76 -19.46
CA LEU A 9 31.04 25.90 -18.80
C LEU A 9 30.93 24.80 -17.72
N SER A 10 31.17 25.17 -16.47
CA SER A 10 30.98 24.26 -15.32
C SER A 10 29.49 24.12 -15.02
N PHE A 11 28.87 23.03 -15.45
CA PHE A 11 27.55 22.63 -14.98
C PHE A 11 27.65 22.21 -13.51
N MET A 12 27.24 23.09 -12.59
CA MET A 12 26.92 22.66 -11.23
C MET A 12 25.61 21.89 -11.28
N LEU A 13 25.68 20.56 -11.26
CA LEU A 13 24.56 19.72 -10.89
C LEU A 13 24.27 19.99 -9.41
N ALA A 14 23.27 20.82 -9.13
CA ALA A 14 22.68 20.86 -7.81
C ALA A 14 22.12 19.45 -7.52
N PRO A 15 22.35 18.87 -6.33
CA PRO A 15 21.62 17.68 -5.95
C PRO A 15 20.15 18.06 -5.96
N VAL A 16 19.38 17.44 -6.85
CA VAL A 16 17.93 17.40 -6.70
C VAL A 16 17.73 16.65 -5.39
N PHE A 17 17.45 17.37 -4.31
CA PHE A 17 16.91 16.76 -3.09
C PHE A 17 15.58 16.13 -3.51
N GLY A 18 15.63 14.85 -3.89
CA GLY A 18 14.45 14.06 -4.13
C GLY A 18 13.57 14.15 -2.90
N GLN A 19 12.26 14.34 -3.10
CA GLN A 19 11.31 14.33 -1.99
C GLN A 19 11.38 12.96 -1.31
N GLU A 20 11.96 12.90 -0.09
CA GLU A 20 11.99 11.69 0.71
C GLU A 20 10.57 11.36 1.14
N THR A 21 9.99 10.32 0.53
CA THR A 21 8.65 9.82 0.85
C THR A 21 8.75 8.41 1.41
N SER A 22 8.20 8.18 2.60
CA SER A 22 7.97 6.83 3.13
C SER A 22 6.47 6.54 3.14
N GLN A 23 6.05 5.44 2.53
CA GLN A 23 4.63 5.16 2.30
C GLN A 23 4.32 3.66 2.27
N PHE A 24 3.02 3.34 2.29
CA PHE A 24 2.49 1.98 2.20
C PHE A 24 3.06 1.22 1.00
N ARG A 25 3.55 0.00 1.23
CA ARG A 25 4.11 -0.93 0.23
C ARG A 25 5.29 -0.36 -0.58
N GLY A 26 6.18 0.38 0.08
CA GLY A 26 7.42 0.86 -0.53
C GLY A 26 7.23 2.11 -1.41
N PRO A 27 8.32 2.61 -2.03
CA PRO A 27 8.32 3.92 -2.70
C PRO A 27 7.32 4.06 -3.85
N LEU A 28 6.94 2.96 -4.50
CA LEU A 28 6.01 2.93 -5.64
C LEU A 28 4.65 2.32 -5.29
N ARG A 29 4.41 1.95 -4.02
CA ARG A 29 3.18 1.29 -3.53
C ARG A 29 2.90 -0.08 -4.17
N ASP A 30 3.92 -0.71 -4.75
CA ASP A 30 3.85 -2.00 -5.45
C ASP A 30 4.39 -3.17 -4.61
N GLY A 31 4.92 -2.90 -3.42
CA GLY A 31 5.50 -3.89 -2.52
C GLY A 31 6.95 -4.23 -2.81
N ALA A 32 7.60 -3.55 -3.76
CA ALA A 32 9.04 -3.67 -4.00
C ALA A 32 9.81 -2.65 -3.15
N TYR A 33 10.83 -3.12 -2.44
CA TYR A 33 11.69 -2.32 -1.58
C TYR A 33 13.09 -2.20 -2.20
N PRO A 34 13.68 -0.99 -2.22
CA PRO A 34 14.95 -0.74 -2.93
C PRO A 34 16.17 -1.33 -2.23
N GLU A 35 16.06 -1.77 -0.98
CA GLU A 35 17.15 -2.30 -0.16
C GLU A 35 17.91 -3.44 -0.86
N LYS A 36 19.24 -3.44 -0.67
CA LYS A 36 20.20 -4.41 -1.20
C LYS A 36 21.15 -4.90 -0.10
N GLY A 37 21.86 -5.98 -0.36
CA GLY A 37 22.80 -6.56 0.61
C GLY A 37 22.05 -7.25 1.75
N LEU A 38 20.94 -7.91 1.42
CA LEU A 38 20.10 -8.63 2.37
C LEU A 38 20.50 -10.11 2.41
N LEU A 39 20.27 -10.76 3.55
CA LEU A 39 20.49 -12.19 3.74
C LEU A 39 19.74 -12.98 2.66
N LYS A 40 20.47 -13.82 1.91
CA LYS A 40 19.89 -14.71 0.90
C LYS A 40 19.32 -16.00 1.47
N LYS A 41 19.58 -16.27 2.75
CA LYS A 41 19.08 -17.41 3.52
C LYS A 41 19.11 -17.05 5.00
N TRP A 42 18.03 -17.32 5.72
CA TRP A 42 18.00 -17.15 7.17
C TRP A 42 18.51 -18.40 7.91
N PRO A 43 19.01 -18.24 9.16
CA PRO A 43 19.16 -19.36 10.09
C PRO A 43 17.85 -20.12 10.30
N ALA A 44 17.93 -21.36 10.77
CA ALA A 44 16.73 -22.20 11.01
C ALA A 44 15.77 -21.59 12.05
N THR A 45 16.29 -20.76 12.96
CA THR A 45 15.52 -20.00 13.96
C THR A 45 14.93 -18.71 13.41
N GLY A 46 15.17 -18.38 12.14
CA GLY A 46 14.92 -17.07 11.55
C GLY A 46 16.10 -16.11 11.71
N PRO A 47 15.98 -14.91 11.09
CA PRO A 47 16.93 -13.82 11.27
C PRO A 47 16.98 -13.37 12.74
N GLN A 48 18.04 -12.65 13.12
CA GLN A 48 18.19 -12.16 14.50
C GLN A 48 17.08 -11.15 14.82
N LEU A 49 16.28 -11.42 15.86
CA LEU A 49 15.36 -10.43 16.43
C LEU A 49 16.19 -9.36 17.16
N GLU A 50 16.15 -8.11 16.68
CA GLU A 50 16.86 -6.98 17.30
C GLU A 50 16.00 -6.25 18.32
N LEU A 51 14.71 -6.11 18.03
CA LEU A 51 13.80 -5.32 18.86
C LEU A 51 12.38 -5.87 18.80
N GLN A 52 11.70 -5.78 19.95
CA GLN A 52 10.29 -6.04 20.09
C GLN A 52 9.65 -4.87 20.84
N ILE A 53 8.62 -4.26 20.25
CA ILE A 53 7.86 -3.15 20.84
C ILE A 53 6.44 -3.63 21.10
N ALA A 54 6.03 -3.61 22.37
CA ALA A 54 4.66 -3.92 22.78
C ALA A 54 3.83 -2.63 22.93
N GLY A 55 2.51 -2.76 22.86
CA GLY A 55 1.60 -1.64 23.13
C GLY A 55 1.58 -0.60 22.01
N ILE A 56 1.93 -0.97 20.77
CA ILE A 56 1.85 -0.08 19.60
C ILE A 56 0.40 0.24 19.17
N GLY A 57 -0.59 -0.35 19.85
CA GLY A 57 -2.01 -0.22 19.56
C GLY A 57 -2.50 -1.32 18.61
N LYS A 58 -3.77 -1.70 18.75
CA LYS A 58 -4.40 -2.73 17.92
C LYS A 58 -4.59 -2.23 16.48
N GLY A 59 -4.26 -3.06 15.50
CA GLY A 59 -4.36 -2.69 14.09
C GLY A 59 -3.56 -3.59 13.17
N TYR A 60 -3.66 -3.27 11.88
CA TYR A 60 -3.09 -3.98 10.76
C TYR A 60 -2.28 -3.06 9.83
N SER A 61 -2.03 -1.80 10.23
CA SER A 61 -1.22 -0.89 9.41
C SER A 61 0.24 -1.32 9.38
N GLN A 62 0.87 -1.08 8.24
CA GLN A 62 2.29 -1.31 8.04
C GLN A 62 3.08 -0.29 8.88
N PRO A 63 4.14 -0.70 9.59
CA PRO A 63 5.06 0.24 10.22
C PRO A 63 5.85 1.00 9.14
N ILE A 64 6.06 2.29 9.35
CA ILE A 64 6.82 3.17 8.46
C ILE A 64 8.04 3.68 9.19
N VAL A 65 9.20 3.65 8.52
CA VAL A 65 10.40 4.31 9.04
C VAL A 65 10.67 5.54 8.19
N TYR A 66 10.91 6.67 8.86
CA TYR A 66 11.29 7.93 8.23
C TYR A 66 12.30 8.63 9.13
N LYS A 67 13.49 8.94 8.58
CA LYS A 67 14.62 9.57 9.29
C LYS A 67 14.86 8.98 10.68
N ASP A 68 15.08 7.66 10.74
CA ASP A 68 15.36 6.91 11.97
C ASP A 68 14.25 6.94 13.05
N VAL A 69 13.01 7.28 12.66
CA VAL A 69 11.84 7.21 13.54
C VAL A 69 10.84 6.20 12.97
N ILE A 70 10.35 5.32 13.84
CA ILE A 70 9.33 4.31 13.54
C ILE A 70 7.95 4.91 13.82
N TYR A 71 7.11 4.95 12.81
CA TYR A 71 5.74 5.43 12.85
C TYR A 71 4.77 4.27 12.67
N VAL A 72 3.82 4.13 13.58
CA VAL A 72 2.81 3.06 13.52
C VAL A 72 1.48 3.54 14.08
N THR A 73 0.39 3.19 13.38
CA THR A 73 -0.97 3.55 13.79
C THR A 73 -1.65 2.39 14.51
N GLY A 74 -2.50 2.68 15.48
CA GLY A 74 -3.27 1.66 16.18
C GLY A 74 -4.25 2.25 17.19
N ILE A 75 -5.15 1.39 17.68
CA ILE A 75 -6.06 1.73 18.77
C ILE A 75 -5.37 1.42 20.09
N LYS A 76 -5.11 2.46 20.90
CA LYS A 76 -4.55 2.31 22.26
C LYS A 76 -5.58 2.53 23.37
N LYS A 77 -6.58 3.40 23.13
CA LYS A 77 -7.62 3.77 24.10
C LYS A 77 -8.95 3.94 23.36
N ASP A 78 -9.99 3.29 23.88
CA ASP A 78 -11.37 3.39 23.40
C ASP A 78 -11.51 3.18 21.89
N THR A 79 -12.14 4.12 21.20
CA THR A 79 -12.49 4.08 19.77
C THR A 79 -11.70 5.11 18.95
N MET A 80 -10.51 5.50 19.42
CA MET A 80 -9.68 6.51 18.76
C MET A 80 -8.50 5.86 18.04
N ASP A 81 -8.29 6.27 16.78
CA ASP A 81 -7.06 5.96 16.07
C ASP A 81 -5.92 6.87 16.56
N VAL A 82 -4.79 6.24 16.89
CA VAL A 82 -3.59 6.89 17.39
C VAL A 82 -2.42 6.61 16.46
N ILE A 83 -1.60 7.62 16.17
CA ILE A 83 -0.28 7.47 15.57
C ILE A 83 0.76 7.56 16.69
N SER A 84 1.73 6.64 16.69
CA SER A 84 2.85 6.63 17.64
C SER A 84 4.17 6.71 16.90
N ALA A 85 5.10 7.49 17.45
CA ALA A 85 6.48 7.59 17.00
C ALA A 85 7.41 6.94 18.04
N TYR A 86 8.29 6.05 17.59
CA TYR A 86 9.32 5.40 18.41
C TYR A 86 10.70 5.66 17.81
N ASP A 87 11.72 5.76 18.65
CA ASP A 87 13.10 5.69 18.16
C ASP A 87 13.47 4.26 17.72
N LEU A 88 14.62 4.09 17.07
CA LEU A 88 15.11 2.76 16.65
C LEU A 88 15.44 1.82 17.82
N LYS A 89 15.44 2.29 19.06
CA LYS A 89 15.62 1.48 20.27
C LYS A 89 14.28 1.06 20.89
N GLY A 90 13.17 1.53 20.33
CA GLY A 90 11.81 1.21 20.77
C GLY A 90 11.26 2.10 21.86
N ASN A 91 11.93 3.20 22.19
CA ASN A 91 11.40 4.18 23.13
C ASN A 91 10.31 5.00 22.46
N LEU A 92 9.16 5.13 23.12
CA LEU A 92 8.08 6.02 22.68
C LEU A 92 8.58 7.48 22.74
N LEU A 93 8.55 8.16 21.59
CA LEU A 93 8.86 9.58 21.49
C LEU A 93 7.61 10.42 21.75
N TRP A 94 6.50 10.06 21.10
CA TRP A 94 5.18 10.65 21.30
C TRP A 94 4.09 9.77 20.70
N ASP A 95 2.84 9.97 21.14
CA ASP A 95 1.64 9.47 20.47
C ASP A 95 0.54 10.52 20.42
N LYS A 96 -0.28 10.48 19.36
CA LYS A 96 -1.30 11.49 19.07
C LYS A 96 -2.54 10.85 18.47
N VAL A 97 -3.70 11.25 18.98
CA VAL A 97 -5.00 10.92 18.38
C VAL A 97 -5.17 11.72 17.09
N TYR A 98 -5.60 11.06 16.02
CA TYR A 98 -5.81 11.71 14.73
C TYR A 98 -7.21 11.51 14.13
N GLY A 99 -8.03 10.65 14.72
CA GLY A 99 -9.40 10.44 14.28
C GLY A 99 -10.12 9.33 15.05
N HIS A 100 -11.38 9.12 14.73
CA HIS A 100 -12.14 7.98 15.24
C HIS A 100 -11.83 6.72 14.43
N ALA A 101 -11.60 5.62 15.15
CA ALA A 101 -11.51 4.30 14.59
C ALA A 101 -12.87 3.83 14.03
N TRP A 102 -12.83 2.79 13.20
CA TRP A 102 -14.04 2.18 12.69
C TRP A 102 -14.84 1.53 13.82
N ALA A 103 -16.15 1.79 13.88
CA ALA A 103 -16.99 1.36 15.01
C ALA A 103 -17.69 0.01 14.83
N ASN A 104 -17.53 -0.66 13.68
CA ASN A 104 -18.18 -1.94 13.38
C ASN A 104 -17.16 -3.11 13.31
N SER A 105 -17.54 -4.22 12.67
CA SER A 105 -16.70 -5.42 12.56
C SER A 105 -15.31 -5.10 12.03
N PHE A 106 -14.28 -5.71 12.65
CA PHE A 106 -12.87 -5.43 12.39
C PHE A 106 -12.54 -3.93 12.63
N PRO A 107 -12.69 -3.45 13.88
CA PRO A 107 -12.56 -2.02 14.19
C PRO A 107 -11.11 -1.52 14.13
N ASP A 108 -10.14 -2.42 14.24
CA ASP A 108 -8.73 -2.05 14.41
C ASP A 108 -8.19 -1.24 13.22
N THR A 109 -7.24 -0.34 13.51
CA THR A 109 -6.69 0.61 12.54
C THR A 109 -6.02 -0.10 11.37
N ARG A 110 -6.23 0.38 10.14
CA ARG A 110 -5.69 -0.25 8.91
C ARG A 110 -4.86 0.69 8.04
N SER A 111 -5.17 1.98 8.04
CA SER A 111 -4.46 2.96 7.23
C SER A 111 -3.02 3.15 7.71
N THR A 112 -2.09 3.08 6.76
CA THR A 112 -0.65 3.28 6.97
C THR A 112 -0.32 4.77 6.76
N PRO A 113 0.52 5.39 7.60
CA PRO A 113 0.92 6.79 7.41
C PRO A 113 1.70 6.95 6.11
N THR A 114 1.44 8.04 5.38
CA THR A 114 2.33 8.51 4.31
C THR A 114 3.13 9.68 4.85
N ILE A 115 4.46 9.63 4.79
CA ILE A 115 5.34 10.67 5.34
C ILE A 115 6.14 11.28 4.21
N GLN A 116 6.10 12.61 4.09
CA GLN A 116 6.89 13.36 3.12
C GLN A 116 7.27 14.71 3.71
N ASN A 117 8.53 15.10 3.58
CA ASN A 117 9.05 16.41 4.01
C ASN A 117 8.64 16.77 5.45
N ASP A 118 8.90 15.87 6.39
CA ASP A 118 8.60 16.02 7.81
C ASP A 118 7.09 16.23 8.13
N LYS A 119 6.20 15.78 7.24
CA LYS A 119 4.74 15.79 7.43
C LYS A 119 4.16 14.39 7.29
N ILE A 120 3.25 14.04 8.20
CA ILE A 120 2.57 12.74 8.26
C ILE A 120 1.13 12.92 7.81
N TYR A 121 0.71 12.17 6.80
CA TYR A 121 -0.63 12.17 6.26
C TYR A 121 -1.36 10.88 6.63
N LEU A 122 -2.55 11.02 7.18
CA LEU A 122 -3.31 9.93 7.81
C LEU A 122 -4.78 9.97 7.43
N ILE A 123 -5.40 8.78 7.47
CA ILE A 123 -6.84 8.58 7.30
C ILE A 123 -7.35 7.80 8.51
N GLY A 124 -8.34 8.34 9.22
CA GLY A 124 -9.02 7.67 10.32
C GLY A 124 -10.04 6.65 9.82
N GLY A 125 -10.39 5.67 10.67
CA GLY A 125 -11.37 4.62 10.35
C GLY A 125 -12.75 5.15 9.96
N MET A 126 -13.10 6.36 10.40
CA MET A 126 -14.33 7.10 10.03
C MET A 126 -14.11 8.17 8.93
N GLY A 127 -12.99 8.13 8.22
CA GLY A 127 -12.74 8.98 7.04
C GLY A 127 -12.34 10.43 7.30
N THR A 128 -11.83 10.73 8.50
CA THR A 128 -11.05 11.96 8.75
C THR A 128 -9.72 11.87 7.99
N VAL A 129 -9.39 12.87 7.20
CA VAL A 129 -8.08 13.01 6.52
C VAL A 129 -7.32 14.12 7.21
N CYS A 130 -6.07 13.90 7.59
CA CYS A 130 -5.31 14.89 8.33
C CYS A 130 -3.82 14.89 7.99
N CYS A 131 -3.15 15.95 8.42
CA CYS A 131 -1.72 16.13 8.33
C CYS A 131 -1.16 16.57 9.68
N LEU A 132 -0.10 15.90 10.12
CA LEU A 132 0.60 16.15 11.38
C LEU A 132 2.06 16.49 11.08
N ASP A 133 2.69 17.24 11.98
CA ASP A 133 4.14 17.44 11.99
C ASP A 133 4.86 16.15 12.45
N ALA A 134 5.87 15.70 11.70
CA ALA A 134 6.53 14.43 11.99
C ALA A 134 7.46 14.49 13.22
N LYS A 135 7.88 15.68 13.65
CA LYS A 135 8.80 15.85 14.78
C LYS A 135 8.07 15.72 16.11
N ASN A 136 6.90 16.32 16.23
CA ASN A 136 6.17 16.40 17.51
C ASN A 136 4.74 15.86 17.47
N GLY A 137 4.25 15.47 16.29
CA GLY A 137 2.90 14.95 16.09
C GLY A 137 1.78 16.00 16.17
N ASP A 138 2.12 17.29 16.15
CA ASP A 138 1.10 18.33 16.23
C ASP A 138 0.26 18.36 14.95
N MET A 139 -1.06 18.48 15.12
CA MET A 139 -2.02 18.56 14.02
C MET A 139 -1.80 19.87 13.25
N LEU A 140 -1.48 19.76 11.96
CA LEU A 140 -1.31 20.90 11.05
C LEU A 140 -2.63 21.27 10.37
N TRP A 141 -3.37 20.25 9.91
CA TRP A 141 -4.73 20.41 9.39
C TRP A 141 -5.50 19.10 9.46
N SER A 142 -6.83 19.18 9.50
CA SER A 142 -7.73 18.02 9.54
C SER A 142 -9.02 18.35 8.78
N GLN A 143 -9.55 17.37 8.05
CA GLN A 143 -10.79 17.46 7.28
C GLN A 143 -11.63 16.22 7.53
N ASP A 144 -12.89 16.42 7.92
CA ASP A 144 -13.88 15.35 7.99
C ASP A 144 -14.47 15.10 6.58
N ALA A 145 -13.63 14.55 5.72
CA ALA A 145 -13.92 14.39 4.30
C ALA A 145 -15.13 13.47 4.07
N HIS A 146 -15.30 12.44 4.90
CA HIS A 146 -16.45 11.55 4.80
C HIS A 146 -17.76 12.30 5.03
N ASN A 147 -17.91 13.02 6.15
CA ASN A 147 -19.17 13.71 6.43
C ASN A 147 -19.39 14.91 5.49
N GLN A 148 -18.33 15.67 5.20
CA GLN A 148 -18.38 16.83 4.31
C GLN A 148 -18.91 16.46 2.91
N PHE A 149 -18.49 15.31 2.39
CA PHE A 149 -18.84 14.85 1.05
C PHE A 149 -19.86 13.71 1.03
N LYS A 150 -20.53 13.45 2.15
CA LYS A 150 -21.53 12.36 2.26
C LYS A 150 -20.97 11.05 1.68
N GLY A 151 -19.75 10.71 2.09
CA GLY A 151 -19.08 9.51 1.64
C GLY A 151 -19.89 8.26 1.99
N GLU A 152 -19.67 7.19 1.23
CA GLU A 152 -20.35 5.92 1.48
C GLU A 152 -19.32 4.89 1.91
N TYR A 153 -19.49 4.35 3.12
CA TYR A 153 -18.67 3.25 3.61
C TYR A 153 -19.00 1.95 2.87
N HIS A 154 -17.97 1.13 2.67
CA HIS A 154 -18.17 -0.30 2.47
C HIS A 154 -18.25 -1.01 3.84
N LYS A 155 -18.51 -2.31 3.84
CA LYS A 155 -18.81 -3.15 5.01
C LYS A 155 -17.79 -3.04 6.16
N TRP A 156 -16.53 -2.76 5.85
CA TRP A 156 -15.43 -2.78 6.80
C TRP A 156 -14.76 -1.42 6.97
N GLY A 157 -15.44 -0.30 6.71
CA GLY A 157 -14.88 1.03 7.01
C GLY A 157 -13.79 1.47 6.03
N VAL A 158 -12.71 2.07 6.54
CA VAL A 158 -11.62 2.66 5.73
C VAL A 158 -10.29 1.97 5.99
N ALA A 159 -9.55 1.68 4.92
CA ALA A 159 -8.25 1.02 4.99
C ALA A 159 -7.20 1.60 4.03
N GLU A 160 -7.58 2.47 3.09
CA GLU A 160 -6.61 3.08 2.19
C GLU A 160 -5.61 3.98 2.94
N SER A 161 -4.46 4.22 2.33
CA SER A 161 -3.44 5.15 2.82
C SER A 161 -3.35 6.35 1.88
N VAL A 162 -3.13 7.56 2.40
CA VAL A 162 -3.12 8.81 1.62
C VAL A 162 -2.14 8.71 0.45
N LEU A 163 -2.59 9.01 -0.77
CA LEU A 163 -1.69 9.25 -1.90
C LEU A 163 -1.27 10.72 -1.90
N LEU A 164 0.03 10.97 -2.06
CA LEU A 164 0.54 12.32 -2.30
C LEU A 164 0.86 12.53 -3.78
N THR A 165 0.48 13.70 -4.29
CA THR A 165 0.97 14.24 -5.56
C THR A 165 1.90 15.42 -5.30
N ASP A 166 2.33 16.11 -6.35
CA ASP A 166 3.14 17.33 -6.24
C ASP A 166 2.48 18.37 -5.31
N GLN A 167 1.14 18.49 -5.36
CA GLN A 167 0.38 19.51 -4.63
C GLN A 167 -0.61 18.93 -3.61
N ALA A 168 -1.09 17.70 -3.81
CA ALA A 168 -2.28 17.21 -3.12
C ALA A 168 -2.05 16.01 -2.21
N ALA A 169 -2.85 15.93 -1.16
CA ALA A 169 -3.20 14.72 -0.44
C ALA A 169 -4.57 14.22 -0.95
N VAL A 170 -4.59 13.00 -1.49
CA VAL A 170 -5.75 12.42 -2.19
C VAL A 170 -6.43 11.37 -1.33
N TYR A 171 -7.77 11.36 -1.36
CA TYR A 171 -8.62 10.48 -0.55
C TYR A 171 -9.86 10.03 -1.34
N VAL A 172 -10.20 8.74 -1.26
CA VAL A 172 -11.38 8.16 -1.91
C VAL A 172 -12.58 8.22 -0.95
N THR A 173 -13.50 9.14 -1.22
CA THR A 173 -14.72 9.27 -0.43
C THR A 173 -15.76 8.22 -0.79
N GLY A 174 -15.89 7.92 -2.09
CA GLY A 174 -17.10 7.29 -2.64
C GLY A 174 -18.36 8.13 -2.42
N GLY A 175 -19.51 7.62 -2.86
CA GLY A 175 -20.84 8.18 -2.61
C GLY A 175 -21.31 9.22 -3.63
N GLU A 176 -22.55 9.67 -3.46
CA GLU A 176 -23.30 10.45 -4.45
C GLU A 176 -22.76 11.87 -4.74
N VAL A 177 -21.92 12.45 -3.88
CA VAL A 177 -21.41 13.82 -4.07
C VAL A 177 -20.12 13.84 -4.91
N THR A 178 -19.20 12.91 -4.65
CA THR A 178 -17.90 12.80 -5.33
C THR A 178 -17.26 11.45 -5.04
N SER A 179 -16.48 10.93 -5.98
CA SER A 179 -15.76 9.67 -5.77
C SER A 179 -14.42 9.89 -5.05
N VAL A 180 -13.70 10.96 -5.39
CA VAL A 180 -12.35 11.25 -4.89
C VAL A 180 -12.18 12.76 -4.67
N VAL A 181 -11.50 13.10 -3.58
CA VAL A 181 -11.14 14.49 -3.24
C VAL A 181 -9.64 14.66 -3.13
N ALA A 182 -9.17 15.87 -3.39
CA ALA A 182 -7.80 16.27 -3.20
C ALA A 182 -7.73 17.55 -2.37
N TYR A 183 -6.95 17.49 -1.29
CA TYR A 183 -6.63 18.63 -0.46
C TYR A 183 -5.21 19.08 -0.75
N ASP A 184 -4.98 20.39 -0.71
CA ASP A 184 -3.64 20.96 -0.69
C ASP A 184 -2.86 20.34 0.48
N LYS A 185 -1.76 19.66 0.19
CA LYS A 185 -1.05 18.86 1.19
C LYS A 185 -0.41 19.70 2.30
N ILE A 186 -0.28 21.01 2.11
CA ILE A 186 0.31 21.93 3.09
C ILE A 186 -0.78 22.54 3.97
N THR A 187 -1.87 23.01 3.36
CA THR A 187 -2.89 23.84 4.03
C THR A 187 -4.17 23.10 4.37
N GLY A 188 -4.38 21.92 3.79
CA GLY A 188 -5.62 21.14 3.95
C GLY A 188 -6.84 21.74 3.24
N LYS A 189 -6.67 22.77 2.41
CA LYS A 189 -7.76 23.36 1.62
C LYS A 189 -8.12 22.44 0.45
N LEU A 190 -9.41 22.31 0.15
CA LEU A 190 -9.86 21.54 -1.01
C LEU A 190 -9.30 22.18 -2.31
N LEU A 191 -8.59 21.38 -3.12
CA LEU A 191 -8.12 21.77 -4.44
C LEU A 191 -9.13 21.39 -5.51
N TRP A 192 -9.54 20.12 -5.51
CA TRP A 192 -10.53 19.60 -6.43
C TRP A 192 -11.27 18.40 -5.84
N LYS A 193 -12.39 18.08 -6.46
CA LYS A 193 -13.14 16.84 -6.25
C LYS A 193 -13.60 16.33 -7.60
N THR A 194 -13.65 15.02 -7.78
CA THR A 194 -14.17 14.44 -9.03
C THR A 194 -15.68 14.62 -9.11
N LYS A 195 -16.27 14.39 -10.30
CA LYS A 195 -17.69 14.00 -10.37
C LYS A 195 -17.90 12.69 -9.58
N SER A 196 -19.11 12.46 -9.09
CA SER A 196 -19.47 11.16 -8.52
C SER A 196 -19.68 10.11 -9.62
N LEU A 197 -19.25 8.88 -9.35
CA LEU A 197 -19.64 7.69 -10.11
C LEU A 197 -20.67 6.82 -9.35
N GLY A 198 -21.14 7.30 -8.19
CA GLY A 198 -22.05 6.59 -7.29
C GLY A 198 -21.38 5.45 -6.52
N GLY A 199 -22.10 4.95 -5.51
CA GLY A 199 -21.72 3.76 -4.75
C GLY A 199 -20.57 3.94 -3.74
N PRO A 200 -20.29 2.89 -2.94
CA PRO A 200 -19.38 3.00 -1.82
C PRO A 200 -17.90 3.09 -2.25
N ARG A 201 -17.08 3.61 -1.34
CA ARG A 201 -15.61 3.53 -1.44
C ARG A 201 -15.14 2.07 -1.42
N ALA A 202 -13.85 1.87 -1.70
CA ALA A 202 -13.17 0.61 -1.49
C ALA A 202 -12.12 0.69 -0.36
N TYR A 203 -11.20 -0.27 -0.33
CA TYR A 203 -10.12 -0.41 0.65
C TYR A 203 -8.73 -0.19 0.04
N ALA A 204 -8.63 -0.20 -1.29
CA ALA A 204 -7.38 -0.07 -2.03
C ALA A 204 -6.81 1.35 -1.94
N SER A 205 -5.50 1.45 -1.69
CA SER A 205 -4.80 2.73 -1.79
C SER A 205 -4.55 3.10 -3.26
N SER A 206 -4.73 4.36 -3.62
CA SER A 206 -4.46 4.86 -4.99
C SER A 206 -2.98 4.82 -5.38
N SER A 207 -2.65 4.87 -6.66
CA SER A 207 -1.28 5.07 -7.16
C SER A 207 -1.19 6.28 -8.08
N LEU A 208 0.01 6.86 -8.20
CA LEU A 208 0.31 7.93 -9.14
C LEU A 208 1.18 7.36 -10.25
N ILE A 209 0.76 7.51 -11.49
CA ILE A 209 1.46 7.04 -12.69
C ILE A 209 1.70 8.22 -13.63
N GLU A 210 2.63 8.04 -14.56
CA GLU A 210 2.87 9.00 -15.64
C GLU A 210 2.83 8.29 -16.99
N ARG A 211 2.08 8.86 -17.94
CA ARG A 211 2.03 8.40 -19.33
C ARG A 211 2.20 9.60 -20.25
N ASN A 212 3.31 9.66 -20.99
CA ASN A 212 3.58 10.73 -21.96
C ASN A 212 3.42 12.15 -21.38
N GLY A 213 3.92 12.37 -20.16
CA GLY A 213 3.83 13.65 -19.44
C GLY A 213 2.51 13.90 -18.71
N LEU A 214 1.49 13.06 -18.90
CA LEU A 214 0.23 13.12 -18.15
C LEU A 214 0.38 12.36 -16.82
N LYS A 215 0.25 13.08 -15.71
CA LYS A 215 0.23 12.52 -14.35
C LYS A 215 -1.18 12.07 -13.98
N ILE A 216 -1.38 10.77 -13.84
CA ILE A 216 -2.67 10.12 -13.64
C ILE A 216 -2.70 9.46 -12.25
N ILE A 217 -3.73 9.74 -11.47
CA ILE A 217 -4.05 8.99 -10.26
C ILE A 217 -4.92 7.79 -10.68
N LEU A 218 -4.50 6.59 -10.32
CA LEU A 218 -5.32 5.39 -10.37
C LEU A 218 -5.95 5.16 -8.99
N ALA A 219 -7.27 5.25 -8.91
CA ALA A 219 -8.04 5.04 -7.68
C ALA A 219 -9.11 3.95 -7.90
N GLN A 220 -9.59 3.36 -6.81
CA GLN A 220 -10.67 2.39 -6.86
C GLN A 220 -11.80 2.76 -5.91
N THR A 221 -13.04 2.75 -6.39
CA THR A 221 -14.25 2.65 -5.56
C THR A 221 -14.66 1.19 -5.47
N ALA A 222 -15.80 0.89 -4.84
CA ALA A 222 -16.30 -0.48 -4.80
C ALA A 222 -16.59 -1.03 -6.20
N TYR A 223 -16.92 -0.17 -7.16
CA TYR A 223 -17.37 -0.60 -8.48
C TYR A 223 -16.40 -0.25 -9.60
N ASP A 224 -15.54 0.76 -9.44
CA ASP A 224 -14.76 1.30 -10.54
C ASP A 224 -13.26 1.30 -10.27
N LEU A 225 -12.48 0.99 -11.30
CA LEU A 225 -11.13 1.52 -11.47
C LEU A 225 -11.25 2.88 -12.17
N ILE A 226 -10.63 3.92 -11.61
CA ILE A 226 -10.77 5.30 -12.06
C ILE A 226 -9.39 5.87 -12.37
N ALA A 227 -9.23 6.46 -13.55
CA ALA A 227 -8.10 7.32 -13.86
C ALA A 227 -8.49 8.79 -13.75
N ILE A 228 -7.70 9.54 -12.98
CA ILE A 228 -7.98 10.92 -12.65
C ILE A 228 -6.76 11.77 -13.02
N ASN A 229 -6.98 12.87 -13.72
CA ASN A 229 -5.95 13.89 -13.91
C ASN A 229 -5.55 14.47 -12.55
N SER A 230 -4.29 14.27 -12.17
CA SER A 230 -3.79 14.62 -10.83
C SER A 230 -3.83 16.11 -10.49
N ILE A 231 -3.92 16.99 -11.50
CA ILE A 231 -3.88 18.44 -11.34
C ILE A 231 -5.26 19.01 -11.02
N ASN A 232 -6.30 18.55 -11.72
CA ASN A 232 -7.62 19.19 -11.72
C ASN A 232 -8.77 18.27 -11.27
N GLY A 233 -8.53 16.98 -11.06
CA GLY A 233 -9.57 16.03 -10.63
C GLY A 233 -10.50 15.56 -11.74
N GLU A 234 -10.18 15.84 -13.01
CA GLU A 234 -10.95 15.34 -14.15
C GLU A 234 -10.83 13.81 -14.23
N ILE A 235 -11.96 13.12 -14.32
CA ILE A 235 -11.96 11.68 -14.61
C ILE A 235 -11.67 11.50 -16.10
N LEU A 236 -10.49 10.97 -16.40
CA LEU A 236 -10.04 10.66 -17.77
C LEU A 236 -10.84 9.49 -18.33
N TRP A 237 -11.00 8.45 -17.51
CA TRP A 237 -11.83 7.28 -17.79
C TRP A 237 -12.14 6.53 -16.49
N ASN A 238 -13.17 5.69 -16.52
CA ASN A 238 -13.43 4.69 -15.49
C ASN A 238 -13.80 3.35 -16.14
N TYR A 239 -13.52 2.26 -15.44
CA TYR A 239 -13.88 0.91 -15.84
C TYR A 239 -14.66 0.23 -14.70
N ASN A 240 -15.89 -0.21 -14.99
CA ASN A 240 -16.72 -0.90 -14.03
C ASN A 240 -16.20 -2.34 -13.79
N LEU A 241 -15.61 -2.55 -12.62
CA LEU A 241 -15.05 -3.80 -12.14
C LEU A 241 -16.13 -4.78 -11.63
N LYS A 242 -17.31 -4.29 -11.23
CA LYS A 242 -18.36 -5.12 -10.60
C LYS A 242 -18.81 -6.33 -11.44
N PRO A 243 -18.95 -6.24 -12.79
CA PRO A 243 -19.28 -7.39 -13.62
C PRO A 243 -18.17 -8.43 -13.73
N LEU A 244 -16.93 -8.10 -13.36
CA LEU A 244 -15.81 -9.04 -13.40
C LEU A 244 -15.79 -9.98 -12.19
N GLN A 245 -16.34 -9.55 -11.05
CA GLN A 245 -16.41 -10.36 -9.85
C GLN A 245 -17.51 -11.42 -9.98
N THR A 246 -17.11 -12.69 -9.92
CA THR A 246 -18.01 -13.84 -10.13
C THR A 246 -18.69 -14.30 -8.83
N GLY A 247 -18.07 -14.02 -7.68
CA GLY A 247 -18.61 -14.31 -6.35
C GLY A 247 -19.56 -13.23 -5.82
N ASP A 248 -20.46 -13.65 -4.92
CA ASP A 248 -21.38 -12.74 -4.22
C ASP A 248 -20.82 -12.24 -2.86
N MET A 249 -19.88 -12.97 -2.28
CA MET A 249 -19.21 -12.55 -1.06
C MET A 249 -18.31 -11.35 -1.34
N GLY A 250 -18.25 -10.39 -0.40
CA GLY A 250 -17.33 -9.26 -0.51
C GLY A 250 -17.47 -8.44 -1.79
N LYS A 251 -18.67 -8.37 -2.39
CA LYS A 251 -18.86 -7.68 -3.68
C LYS A 251 -18.39 -6.22 -3.63
N GLY A 252 -17.47 -5.86 -4.52
CA GLY A 252 -16.83 -4.56 -4.57
C GLY A 252 -15.80 -4.28 -3.47
N ALA A 253 -15.31 -5.31 -2.77
CA ALA A 253 -14.23 -5.18 -1.79
C ALA A 253 -12.85 -5.07 -2.48
N ASN A 254 -12.66 -4.00 -3.24
CA ASN A 254 -11.38 -3.71 -3.86
C ASN A 254 -10.32 -3.39 -2.81
N THR A 255 -9.22 -4.16 -2.79
CA THR A 255 -8.32 -4.22 -1.62
C THR A 255 -6.85 -3.97 -1.94
N ASN A 256 -6.41 -4.13 -3.19
CA ASN A 256 -5.01 -3.94 -3.57
C ASN A 256 -4.83 -2.69 -4.43
N THR A 257 -3.69 -2.03 -4.26
CA THR A 257 -3.31 -0.86 -5.07
C THR A 257 -3.13 -1.24 -6.54
N PRO A 258 -3.75 -0.52 -7.50
CA PRO A 258 -3.43 -0.68 -8.90
C PRO A 258 -1.96 -0.40 -9.17
N ILE A 259 -1.28 -1.29 -9.89
CA ILE A 259 0.09 -1.03 -10.36
C ILE A 259 0.10 -0.78 -11.86
N TYR A 260 1.08 -0.01 -12.30
CA TYR A 260 1.29 0.34 -13.70
C TYR A 260 2.71 -0.01 -14.13
N ARG A 261 2.84 -0.62 -15.30
CA ARG A 261 4.13 -0.90 -15.94
C ARG A 261 3.95 -0.92 -17.44
N ASP A 262 4.76 -0.15 -18.17
CA ASP A 262 4.89 -0.21 -19.63
C ASP A 262 3.57 -0.11 -20.41
N GLY A 263 2.67 0.79 -20.01
CA GLY A 263 1.37 0.99 -20.67
C GLY A 263 0.27 0.05 -20.18
N GLU A 264 0.54 -0.79 -19.18
CA GLU A 264 -0.39 -1.77 -18.68
C GLU A 264 -0.71 -1.52 -17.19
N ILE A 265 -1.97 -1.70 -16.80
CA ILE A 265 -2.48 -1.53 -15.44
C ILE A 265 -3.01 -2.86 -14.95
N PHE A 266 -2.54 -3.28 -13.77
CA PHE A 266 -2.97 -4.53 -13.15
C PHE A 266 -3.75 -4.27 -11.88
N VAL A 267 -4.88 -4.97 -11.72
CA VAL A 267 -5.70 -4.99 -10.50
C VAL A 267 -6.12 -6.42 -10.17
N THR A 268 -6.31 -6.69 -8.89
CA THR A 268 -6.90 -7.92 -8.37
C THR A 268 -7.47 -7.64 -6.99
N SER A 269 -8.51 -8.36 -6.61
CA SER A 269 -9.14 -8.26 -5.29
C SER A 269 -9.61 -9.65 -4.89
N GLY A 270 -9.65 -9.98 -3.60
CA GLY A 270 -10.14 -11.29 -3.17
C GLY A 270 -11.63 -11.45 -3.45
N TYR A 271 -12.21 -12.52 -2.93
CA TYR A 271 -13.64 -12.81 -3.12
C TYR A 271 -14.02 -12.98 -4.59
N ASP A 272 -13.26 -13.79 -5.32
CA ASP A 272 -13.53 -14.14 -6.71
C ASP A 272 -13.54 -12.93 -7.66
N HIS A 273 -12.78 -11.88 -7.32
CA HIS A 273 -12.53 -10.77 -8.23
C HIS A 273 -11.21 -11.04 -8.99
N PRO A 274 -11.28 -11.39 -10.28
CA PRO A 274 -10.14 -11.92 -11.01
C PRO A 274 -9.01 -10.90 -11.11
N ALA A 275 -7.79 -11.42 -11.15
CA ALA A 275 -6.64 -10.71 -11.67
C ALA A 275 -6.94 -10.22 -13.09
N THR A 276 -6.83 -8.91 -13.28
CA THR A 276 -7.29 -8.24 -14.49
C THR A 276 -6.20 -7.30 -14.97
N MET A 277 -5.86 -7.43 -16.25
CA MET A 277 -4.91 -6.55 -16.93
C MET A 277 -5.62 -5.65 -17.92
N PHE A 278 -5.20 -4.40 -17.92
CA PHE A 278 -5.74 -3.34 -18.74
C PHE A 278 -4.65 -2.66 -19.55
N SER A 279 -4.87 -2.45 -20.85
CA SER A 279 -3.98 -1.63 -21.69
C SER A 279 -4.45 -0.18 -21.67
N LEU A 280 -3.56 0.71 -21.23
CA LEU A 280 -3.76 2.17 -21.23
C LEU A 280 -3.38 2.75 -22.59
N SER A 281 -4.25 3.56 -23.17
CA SER A 281 -3.93 4.26 -24.43
C SER A 281 -2.71 5.18 -24.29
N GLU A 282 -2.02 5.46 -25.39
CA GLU A 282 -0.82 6.31 -25.37
C GLU A 282 -1.08 7.71 -24.84
N ASP A 283 -2.27 8.26 -25.10
CA ASP A 283 -2.70 9.56 -24.56
C ASP A 283 -3.19 9.49 -23.10
N GLY A 284 -3.34 8.30 -22.52
CA GLY A 284 -3.84 8.08 -21.17
C GLY A 284 -5.35 8.28 -20.97
N HIS A 285 -6.13 8.53 -22.03
CA HIS A 285 -7.56 8.90 -21.96
C HIS A 285 -8.52 7.73 -22.16
N SER A 286 -8.03 6.52 -22.37
CA SER A 286 -8.88 5.32 -22.45
C SER A 286 -8.15 4.07 -22.00
N VAL A 287 -8.93 3.05 -21.66
CA VAL A 287 -8.41 1.76 -21.23
C VAL A 287 -9.18 0.63 -21.89
N SER A 288 -8.50 -0.47 -22.20
CA SER A 288 -9.13 -1.69 -22.71
C SER A 288 -8.73 -2.90 -21.86
N LEU A 289 -9.67 -3.83 -21.68
CA LEU A 289 -9.38 -5.10 -21.02
C LEU A 289 -8.45 -5.93 -21.91
N LYS A 290 -7.28 -6.31 -21.41
CA LYS A 290 -6.30 -7.12 -22.12
C LYS A 290 -6.44 -8.60 -21.83
N TRP A 291 -6.43 -8.97 -20.54
CA TRP A 291 -6.65 -10.35 -20.11
C TRP A 291 -7.25 -10.40 -18.71
N LYS A 292 -7.82 -11.57 -18.37
CA LYS A 292 -8.30 -11.91 -17.02
C LYS A 292 -7.75 -13.27 -16.62
N ASN A 293 -7.53 -13.44 -15.32
CA ASN A 293 -7.11 -14.68 -14.70
C ASN A 293 -7.95 -14.91 -13.43
N GLU A 294 -8.68 -16.01 -13.39
CA GLU A 294 -9.53 -16.39 -12.23
C GLU A 294 -8.77 -17.19 -11.17
N THR A 295 -7.52 -17.54 -11.43
CA THR A 295 -6.67 -18.25 -10.46
C THR A 295 -6.11 -17.32 -9.39
N MET A 296 -5.70 -16.10 -9.76
CA MET A 296 -5.21 -15.10 -8.81
C MET A 296 -6.31 -14.10 -8.50
N ASP A 297 -6.83 -14.14 -7.29
CA ASP A 297 -7.75 -13.15 -6.71
C ASP A 297 -7.21 -12.75 -5.33
N THR A 298 -6.14 -11.96 -5.33
CA THR A 298 -5.44 -11.61 -4.10
C THR A 298 -6.35 -10.80 -3.21
N HIS A 299 -6.54 -11.25 -1.96
CA HIS A 299 -7.34 -10.56 -0.96
C HIS A 299 -6.66 -9.24 -0.53
N HIS A 300 -6.30 -9.03 0.74
CA HIS A 300 -5.63 -7.79 1.16
C HIS A 300 -4.10 -7.94 1.26
N GLY A 301 -3.51 -9.07 0.84
CA GLY A 301 -2.08 -9.36 0.99
C GLY A 301 -1.16 -8.61 0.00
N GLY A 302 -1.73 -8.01 -1.04
CA GLY A 302 -0.94 -7.44 -2.12
C GLY A 302 -0.26 -8.49 -3.00
N PHE A 303 0.39 -7.99 -4.05
CA PHE A 303 1.17 -8.76 -5.00
C PHE A 303 2.40 -7.94 -5.37
N VAL A 304 3.39 -8.58 -6.00
CA VAL A 304 4.62 -7.93 -6.50
C VAL A 304 4.92 -8.41 -7.91
N LEU A 305 5.51 -7.54 -8.74
CA LEU A 305 5.96 -7.84 -10.10
C LEU A 305 7.48 -8.02 -10.10
N VAL A 306 7.97 -9.22 -10.43
CA VAL A 306 9.39 -9.54 -10.51
C VAL A 306 9.67 -10.26 -11.83
N ASP A 307 10.60 -9.73 -12.62
CA ASP A 307 11.06 -10.33 -13.89
C ASP A 307 9.92 -10.78 -14.82
N GLY A 308 8.91 -9.92 -14.99
CA GLY A 308 7.75 -10.18 -15.86
C GLY A 308 6.70 -11.13 -15.28
N ASN A 309 6.80 -11.49 -13.99
CA ASN A 309 5.88 -12.39 -13.33
C ASN A 309 5.30 -11.74 -12.08
N LEU A 310 3.99 -11.86 -11.91
CA LEU A 310 3.30 -11.45 -10.70
C LEU A 310 3.34 -12.57 -9.68
N TYR A 311 3.59 -12.22 -8.43
CA TYR A 311 3.56 -13.11 -7.27
C TYR A 311 2.57 -12.55 -6.25
N GLY A 312 1.61 -13.37 -5.85
CA GLY A 312 0.55 -13.00 -4.94
C GLY A 312 -0.17 -14.24 -4.42
N THR A 313 -1.47 -14.12 -4.18
CA THR A 313 -2.27 -15.23 -3.65
C THR A 313 -3.63 -15.33 -4.32
N ASN A 314 -4.31 -16.44 -4.08
CA ASN A 314 -5.74 -16.57 -4.30
C ASN A 314 -6.52 -16.60 -2.99
N TRP A 315 -7.80 -16.27 -3.06
CA TRP A 315 -8.77 -16.41 -1.99
C TRP A 315 -9.62 -17.65 -2.27
N GLN A 316 -9.67 -18.55 -1.29
CA GLN A 316 -10.62 -19.68 -1.31
C GLN A 316 -11.71 -19.51 -0.24
N SER A 317 -11.35 -18.86 0.87
CA SER A 317 -12.25 -18.43 1.92
C SER A 317 -11.53 -17.40 2.80
N ASN A 318 -12.22 -16.82 3.79
CA ASN A 318 -11.57 -15.97 4.79
C ASN A 318 -10.48 -16.68 5.63
N SER A 319 -10.38 -18.01 5.55
CA SER A 319 -9.41 -18.80 6.34
C SER A 319 -8.46 -19.67 5.49
N LYS A 320 -8.57 -19.59 4.15
CA LYS A 320 -7.82 -20.41 3.21
C LYS A 320 -7.46 -19.63 1.94
N GLY A 321 -6.36 -20.04 1.32
CA GLY A 321 -5.85 -19.50 0.08
C GLY A 321 -4.46 -20.07 -0.20
N GLN A 322 -3.99 -19.84 -1.41
CA GLN A 322 -2.77 -20.41 -1.96
C GLN A 322 -1.89 -19.32 -2.53
N TRP A 323 -0.60 -19.59 -2.64
CA TRP A 323 0.35 -18.73 -3.32
C TRP A 323 0.23 -18.95 -4.82
N VAL A 324 0.30 -17.88 -5.59
CA VAL A 324 0.10 -17.93 -7.04
C VAL A 324 1.16 -17.09 -7.74
N SER A 325 1.65 -17.61 -8.87
CA SER A 325 2.36 -16.81 -9.85
C SER A 325 1.63 -16.80 -11.19
N ILE A 326 1.58 -15.63 -11.83
CA ILE A 326 1.04 -15.46 -13.18
C ILE A 326 2.00 -14.63 -14.04
N ASP A 327 2.07 -14.94 -15.34
CA ASP A 327 2.86 -14.17 -16.30
C ASP A 327 2.19 -12.82 -16.60
N TRP A 328 2.94 -11.72 -16.47
CA TRP A 328 2.43 -10.34 -16.63
C TRP A 328 1.87 -10.09 -18.04
N LYS A 329 2.52 -10.65 -19.06
CA LYS A 329 2.19 -10.34 -20.45
C LYS A 329 0.94 -11.06 -20.92
N THR A 330 0.78 -12.32 -20.53
CA THR A 330 -0.22 -13.25 -21.05
C THR A 330 -1.35 -13.52 -20.07
N GLY A 331 -1.16 -13.25 -18.78
CA GLY A 331 -2.10 -13.63 -17.72
C GLY A 331 -2.13 -15.13 -17.45
N LYS A 332 -1.22 -15.92 -18.03
CA LYS A 332 -1.16 -17.37 -17.81
C LYS A 332 -0.69 -17.65 -16.38
N THR A 333 -1.40 -18.54 -15.67
CA THR A 333 -0.94 -19.09 -14.40
C THR A 333 0.33 -19.91 -14.61
N ASN A 334 1.40 -19.54 -13.90
CA ASN A 334 2.65 -20.29 -13.84
C ASN A 334 2.49 -21.49 -12.91
N TRP A 335 2.09 -21.22 -11.67
CA TRP A 335 1.82 -22.24 -10.65
C TRP A 335 0.86 -21.72 -9.58
N VAL A 336 0.28 -22.68 -8.85
CA VAL A 336 -0.52 -22.48 -7.63
C VAL A 336 0.04 -23.42 -6.58
N LYS A 337 0.32 -22.91 -5.37
CA LYS A 337 0.95 -23.70 -4.31
C LYS A 337 0.31 -23.49 -2.95
N ASP A 338 -0.02 -24.61 -2.30
CA ASP A 338 -0.32 -24.65 -0.87
C ASP A 338 0.94 -24.42 -0.04
N TRP A 339 0.90 -23.39 0.81
CA TRP A 339 1.87 -23.20 1.89
C TRP A 339 1.20 -22.46 3.06
N PHE A 340 0.70 -23.24 4.03
CA PHE A 340 -0.10 -22.84 5.19
C PHE A 340 -1.41 -22.08 4.88
N ASN A 341 -1.32 -20.88 4.33
CA ASN A 341 -2.43 -20.04 3.89
C ASN A 341 -1.93 -18.94 2.94
N LYS A 342 -2.86 -18.15 2.38
CA LYS A 342 -2.55 -16.86 1.74
C LYS A 342 -2.02 -15.85 2.77
N GLY A 343 -1.50 -14.73 2.30
CA GLY A 343 -1.11 -13.60 3.14
C GLY A 343 -0.39 -12.53 2.34
N SER A 344 0.41 -11.72 3.04
CA SER A 344 1.07 -10.57 2.44
C SER A 344 2.39 -10.95 1.75
N VAL A 345 2.68 -10.27 0.64
CA VAL A 345 3.96 -10.39 -0.07
C VAL A 345 4.59 -9.04 -0.34
N ILE A 346 5.90 -8.97 -0.12
CA ILE A 346 6.78 -7.88 -0.55
C ILE A 346 8.03 -8.47 -1.23
N GLU A 347 8.73 -7.67 -2.01
CA GLU A 347 10.00 -8.00 -2.64
C GLU A 347 11.09 -7.07 -2.14
N ALA A 348 12.28 -7.64 -1.90
CA ALA A 348 13.50 -6.86 -1.73
C ALA A 348 14.70 -7.69 -2.15
N ASP A 349 15.68 -7.02 -2.77
CA ASP A 349 16.95 -7.64 -3.16
C ASP A 349 16.80 -8.96 -3.96
N GLY A 350 15.79 -9.01 -4.84
CA GLY A 350 15.51 -10.14 -5.75
C GLY A 350 14.84 -11.34 -5.09
N LEU A 351 14.36 -11.20 -3.84
CA LEU A 351 13.69 -12.27 -3.10
C LEU A 351 12.32 -11.81 -2.59
N LEU A 352 11.38 -12.74 -2.51
CA LEU A 352 10.06 -12.50 -1.95
C LEU A 352 10.06 -12.79 -0.44
N TYR A 353 9.37 -11.93 0.31
CA TYR A 353 9.07 -12.12 1.73
C TYR A 353 7.58 -12.38 1.85
N CYS A 354 7.24 -13.63 2.13
CA CYS A 354 5.88 -14.16 2.10
C CYS A 354 5.38 -14.39 3.53
N TYR A 355 4.49 -13.54 4.04
CA TYR A 355 3.96 -13.61 5.41
C TYR A 355 2.50 -14.10 5.40
N GLU A 356 2.27 -15.36 5.77
CA GLU A 356 0.93 -15.94 5.72
C GLU A 356 0.04 -15.50 6.90
N GLU A 357 -1.25 -15.34 6.61
CA GLU A 357 -2.14 -14.55 7.46
C GLU A 357 -2.73 -15.30 8.67
N LYS A 358 -2.50 -16.61 8.81
CA LYS A 358 -3.20 -17.47 9.78
C LYS A 358 -2.30 -17.93 10.93
N GLY A 359 -1.11 -18.43 10.62
CA GLY A 359 -0.20 -19.04 11.58
C GLY A 359 1.02 -18.19 11.92
N GLY A 360 1.23 -17.05 11.24
CA GLY A 360 2.39 -16.19 11.43
C GLY A 360 3.67 -16.75 10.84
N ASN A 361 3.59 -17.71 9.92
CA ASN A 361 4.76 -18.23 9.21
C ASN A 361 5.23 -17.20 8.18
N ILE A 362 6.54 -17.06 8.04
CA ILE A 362 7.14 -16.21 7.01
C ILE A 362 8.21 -17.00 6.26
N ALA A 363 8.22 -16.84 4.94
CA ALA A 363 9.19 -17.46 4.05
C ALA A 363 9.99 -16.39 3.30
N LEU A 364 11.27 -16.68 3.13
CA LEU A 364 12.11 -16.11 2.09
C LEU A 364 12.02 -17.02 0.87
N VAL A 365 11.60 -16.49 -0.27
CA VAL A 365 11.29 -17.27 -1.47
C VAL A 365 12.08 -16.72 -2.64
N GLN A 366 12.67 -17.61 -3.43
CA GLN A 366 13.25 -17.27 -4.73
C GLN A 366 12.11 -17.10 -5.75
N PRO A 367 11.94 -15.93 -6.40
CA PRO A 367 11.06 -15.80 -7.54
C PRO A 367 11.44 -16.84 -8.61
N ASP A 368 10.50 -17.70 -8.97
CA ASP A 368 10.65 -18.74 -9.98
C ASP A 368 9.29 -19.00 -10.65
N VAL A 369 9.28 -19.30 -11.95
CA VAL A 369 8.05 -19.52 -12.73
C VAL A 369 7.62 -20.99 -12.77
N SER A 370 8.45 -21.90 -12.28
CA SER A 370 8.16 -23.34 -12.26
C SER A 370 7.65 -23.82 -10.90
N GLU A 371 8.02 -23.15 -9.81
CA GLU A 371 7.60 -23.54 -8.45
C GLU A 371 7.61 -22.37 -7.45
N PHE A 372 6.98 -22.57 -6.30
CA PHE A 372 7.11 -21.70 -5.13
C PHE A 372 8.34 -22.11 -4.30
N LYS A 373 9.51 -21.59 -4.69
CA LYS A 373 10.81 -22.04 -4.19
C LYS A 373 11.20 -21.38 -2.85
N ILE A 374 10.73 -21.98 -1.76
CA ILE A 374 11.07 -21.54 -0.39
C ILE A 374 12.55 -21.82 -0.09
N ILE A 375 13.28 -20.78 0.36
CA ILE A 375 14.70 -20.86 0.75
C ILE A 375 14.84 -21.10 2.26
N SER A 376 14.10 -20.33 3.06
CA SER A 376 14.14 -20.38 4.52
C SER A 376 12.84 -19.87 5.10
N THR A 377 12.49 -20.32 6.31
CA THR A 377 11.28 -19.91 7.01
C THR A 377 11.56 -19.64 8.48
N PHE A 378 10.71 -18.83 9.10
CA PHE A 378 10.56 -18.77 10.55
C PHE A 378 9.11 -18.43 10.90
N LYS A 379 8.80 -18.29 12.19
CA LYS A 379 7.45 -18.02 12.66
C LYS A 379 7.43 -16.87 13.67
N VAL A 380 6.45 -15.99 13.54
CA VAL A 380 6.10 -14.99 14.54
C VAL A 380 5.13 -15.62 15.53
N GLU A 381 5.52 -15.68 16.81
CA GLU A 381 4.76 -16.40 17.84
C GLU A 381 4.12 -15.48 18.91
N VAL A 382 4.29 -14.17 18.77
CA VAL A 382 3.81 -13.16 19.72
C VAL A 382 2.85 -12.19 19.06
N GLY A 383 1.95 -11.60 19.84
CA GLY A 383 0.88 -10.71 19.37
C GLY A 383 -0.48 -11.40 19.36
N GLU A 384 -1.48 -10.70 18.84
CA GLU A 384 -2.87 -11.15 18.85
C GLU A 384 -3.59 -10.83 17.54
N GLY A 385 -4.60 -11.65 17.21
CA GLY A 385 -5.47 -11.44 16.05
C GLY A 385 -4.95 -12.11 14.78
N ALA A 386 -5.30 -11.52 13.64
CA ALA A 386 -4.88 -11.99 12.33
C ALA A 386 -3.55 -11.35 11.91
N TYR A 387 -2.75 -12.09 11.13
CA TYR A 387 -1.47 -11.61 10.59
C TYR A 387 -1.69 -10.82 9.28
N TRP A 388 -2.54 -9.80 9.33
CA TRP A 388 -2.93 -9.00 8.15
C TRP A 388 -2.03 -7.81 7.85
N ALA A 389 -1.12 -7.46 8.78
CA ALA A 389 -0.22 -6.35 8.56
C ALA A 389 0.83 -6.67 7.51
N HIS A 390 1.03 -5.75 6.58
CA HIS A 390 2.05 -5.89 5.55
C HIS A 390 3.45 -5.77 6.18
N PRO A 391 4.41 -6.64 5.81
CA PRO A 391 5.80 -6.45 6.17
C PRO A 391 6.37 -5.15 5.60
N ALA A 392 7.37 -4.58 6.26
CA ALA A 392 8.17 -3.48 5.74
C ALA A 392 9.66 -3.77 5.86
N ILE A 393 10.45 -3.23 4.94
CA ILE A 393 11.91 -3.31 4.97
C ILE A 393 12.48 -1.90 5.01
N TYR A 394 13.47 -1.70 5.87
CA TYR A 394 14.24 -0.46 5.98
C TYR A 394 15.60 -0.74 6.59
N ASP A 395 16.68 -0.20 6.00
CA ASP A 395 18.06 -0.31 6.49
C ASP A 395 18.46 -1.74 6.93
N GLY A 396 18.21 -2.71 6.04
CA GLY A 396 18.53 -4.11 6.31
C GLY A 396 17.76 -4.74 7.46
N LYS A 397 16.62 -4.16 7.86
CA LYS A 397 15.73 -4.71 8.89
C LYS A 397 14.36 -5.02 8.32
N LEU A 398 13.79 -6.14 8.76
CA LEU A 398 12.43 -6.58 8.46
C LEU A 398 11.51 -6.25 9.64
N TYR A 399 10.49 -5.46 9.37
CA TYR A 399 9.51 -5.01 10.35
C TYR A 399 8.22 -5.82 10.17
N LEU A 400 7.82 -6.56 11.21
CA LEU A 400 6.62 -7.39 11.22
C LEU A 400 5.72 -6.96 12.36
N ARG A 401 4.47 -6.63 12.03
CA ARG A 401 3.44 -6.31 13.01
C ARG A 401 2.49 -7.49 13.19
N HIS A 402 2.12 -7.77 14.44
CA HIS A 402 1.02 -8.66 14.77
C HIS A 402 0.20 -8.05 15.91
N GLY A 403 -0.99 -7.54 15.58
CA GLY A 403 -1.87 -6.85 16.52
C GLY A 403 -1.18 -5.64 17.16
N ASN A 404 -0.97 -5.71 18.48
CA ASN A 404 -0.35 -4.67 19.30
C ASN A 404 1.19 -4.84 19.48
N MET A 405 1.81 -5.73 18.71
CA MET A 405 3.25 -6.00 18.73
C MET A 405 3.93 -5.61 17.42
N LEU A 406 5.10 -5.01 17.52
CA LEU A 406 6.04 -4.82 16.41
C LEU A 406 7.33 -5.59 16.69
N LEU A 407 7.77 -6.38 15.72
CA LEU A 407 9.02 -7.12 15.74
C LEU A 407 9.94 -6.60 14.64
N ILE A 408 11.22 -6.45 14.96
CA ILE A 408 12.24 -5.95 14.03
C ILE A 408 13.38 -6.95 13.97
N TYR A 409 13.60 -7.52 12.80
CA TYR A 409 14.63 -8.53 12.56
C TYR A 409 15.76 -7.98 11.69
N ASN A 410 17.01 -8.26 12.04
CA ASN A 410 18.15 -7.97 11.18
C ASN A 410 18.21 -8.97 10.02
N ILE A 411 18.11 -8.44 8.81
CA ILE A 411 18.22 -9.20 7.56
C ILE A 411 19.36 -8.69 6.68
N LYS A 412 20.32 -7.94 7.22
CA LYS A 412 21.51 -7.46 6.51
C LYS A 412 22.56 -8.58 6.42
N ALA A 413 23.21 -8.69 5.25
CA ALA A 413 24.22 -9.72 4.97
C ALA A 413 25.61 -9.40 5.50
#